data_AF-A0A450VH65-F1
#
_entry.id   AF-A0A450VH65-F1
#
_cell.length_a   1.000
_cell.length_b   1.000
_cell.length_c   1.000
_cell.angle_alpha   90.00
_cell.angle_beta   90.00
_cell.angle_gamma   90.00
#
_symmetry.space_group_name_H-M   'P 1'
#
loop_
_entity.id
_entity.type
_entity.pdbx_description
1 polymer ?
#
loop_
_entity_poly.entity_id
_entity_poly.type
_entity_poly.pdbx_seq_one_letter_code
_entity_poly.pdbx_strand_id
1 'polypeptide(L)' 'EKEFLPMSYGFRPNRGCKDALREADGHIKAGNTFVVDADLKSYFDTIPHDL' A
#
# COMPACT_ATOMS: atom_id res chain seq x y z
N GLU A 1 3.42 10.79 -13.38
CA GLU A 1 2.57 9.91 -12.55
C GLU A 1 2.36 8.62 -13.35
N LYS A 2 3.29 7.66 -13.24
CA LYS A 2 3.07 6.32 -13.80
C LYS A 2 1.90 5.69 -13.03
N GLU A 3 1.08 4.88 -13.69
CA GLU A 3 -0.24 4.39 -13.26
C GLU A 3 -0.28 3.77 -11.85
N PHE A 4 -0.28 4.59 -10.80
CA PHE A 4 -0.43 4.12 -9.44
C PHE A 4 -1.87 3.67 -9.21
N LEU A 5 -2.04 2.49 -8.62
CA LEU A 5 -3.36 2.06 -8.18
C LEU A 5 -3.95 3.03 -7.14
N PRO A 6 -5.29 3.16 -7.09
CA PRO A 6 -5.96 3.98 -6.09
C PRO A 6 -5.61 3.63 -4.64
N MET A 7 -5.35 2.35 -4.37
CA MET A 7 -4.98 1.78 -3.06
C MET A 7 -3.49 1.92 -2.70
N SER A 8 -2.70 2.67 -3.47
CA SER A 8 -1.31 2.97 -3.16
C SER A 8 -1.20 4.31 -2.43
N TYR A 9 -0.61 4.34 -1.22
CA TYR A 9 -0.54 5.56 -0.39
C TYR A 9 0.88 5.98 0.00
N GLY A 10 1.86 5.08 -0.06
CA GLY A 10 3.24 5.36 0.33
C GLY A 10 3.95 6.29 -0.66
N PHE A 11 4.69 7.27 -0.15
CA PHE A 11 5.56 8.17 -0.94
C PHE A 11 4.85 8.93 -2.08
N ARG A 12 3.55 9.19 -1.95
CA ARG A 12 2.75 9.90 -2.96
C ARG A 12 2.37 11.31 -2.50
N PRO A 13 2.41 12.31 -3.39
CA PRO A 13 1.94 13.65 -3.05
C PRO A 13 0.45 13.60 -2.69
N ASN A 14 0.06 14.32 -1.64
CA ASN A 14 -1.32 14.43 -1.15
C ASN A 14 -2.00 13.11 -0.73
N ARG A 15 -1.22 12.04 -0.48
CA ARG A 15 -1.70 10.79 0.11
C ARG A 15 -0.80 10.38 1.26
N GLY A 16 -1.36 9.76 2.30
CA GLY A 16 -0.57 9.31 3.44
C GLY A 16 -1.23 8.23 4.27
N CYS A 17 -0.60 7.90 5.41
CA CYS A 17 -1.02 6.77 6.26
C CYS A 17 -2.48 6.88 6.71
N LYS A 18 -2.98 8.09 6.97
CA LYS A 18 -4.39 8.29 7.37
C LYS A 18 -5.38 7.90 6.27
N ASP A 19 -5.01 8.02 5.00
CA ASP A 19 -5.84 7.56 3.88
C ASP A 19 -5.91 6.04 3.84
N ALA A 20 -4.77 5.36 3.98
CA ALA A 20 -4.70 3.90 4.06
C ALA A 20 -5.52 3.34 5.24
N LEU A 21 -5.41 3.96 6.41
CA LEU A 21 -6.16 3.56 7.61
C LEU A 21 -7.68 3.72 7.43
N ARG A 22 -8.12 4.78 6.75
CA ARG A 22 -9.55 4.99 6.44
C ARG A 22 -10.09 3.92 5.50
N GLU A 23 -9.31 3.48 4.52
CA GLU A 23 -9.72 2.41 3.61
C GLU A 23 -9.77 1.05 4.34
N ALA A 24 -8.77 0.73 5.16
CA ALA A 24 -8.77 -0.47 5.99
C ALA A 24 -9.96 -0.53 6.97
N ASP A 25 -10.27 0.59 7.64
CA ASP A 25 -11.47 0.72 8.49
C ASP A 25 -12.77 0.48 7.71
N GLY A 26 -12.85 0.99 6.47
CA GLY A 26 -13.97 0.73 5.56
C GLY A 26 -14.15 -0.76 5.25
N HIS A 27 -13.07 -1.48 4.97
CA HIS A 27 -13.11 -2.92 4.73
C HIS A 27 -13.55 -3.72 5.96
N ILE A 28 -13.05 -3.38 7.15
CA ILE A 28 -13.46 -4.02 8.40
C ILE A 28 -14.96 -3.80 8.64
N LYS A 29 -15.45 -2.57 8.44
CA LYS A 29 -16.88 -2.25 8.57
C LYS A 29 -17.76 -2.96 7.54
N ALA A 30 -17.22 -3.30 6.38
CA ALA A 30 -17.90 -4.10 5.35
C ALA A 30 -17.91 -5.61 5.65
N GLY A 31 -17.29 -6.06 6.75
CA GLY A 31 -17.24 -7.45 7.18
C GLY A 31 -15.98 -8.22 6.76
N ASN A 32 -14.99 -7.54 6.16
CA ASN A 32 -13.70 -8.17 5.83
C ASN A 32 -12.81 -8.19 7.08
N THR A 33 -12.89 -9.27 7.86
CA THR A 33 -12.24 -9.40 9.17
C THR A 33 -10.94 -10.22 9.16
N PHE A 34 -10.55 -10.75 7.99
CA PHE A 34 -9.27 -11.45 7.81
C PHE A 34 -8.28 -10.55 7.06
N VAL A 35 -7.05 -10.51 7.56
CA VAL A 35 -5.95 -9.72 6.97
C VAL A 35 -4.85 -10.66 6.54
N VAL A 36 -4.36 -10.47 5.31
CA VAL A 36 -3.12 -11.07 4.83
C VAL A 36 -2.05 -9.99 4.92
N ASP A 37 -1.11 -10.18 5.86
CA ASP A 37 0.02 -9.27 6.05
C ASP A 37 1.22 -9.77 5.26
N ALA A 38 1.81 -8.88 4.46
CA ALA A 38 2.92 -9.20 3.56
C ALA A 38 3.88 -8.02 3.45
N ASP A 39 5.18 -8.33 3.55
CA ASP A 39 6.27 -7.36 3.44
C ASP A 39 7.41 -7.91 2.56
N LEU A 40 8.16 -7.00 1.93
CA LEU A 40 9.30 -7.33 1.07
C LEU A 40 10.61 -7.02 1.78
N LYS A 41 11.38 -8.06 2.09
CA LYS A 41 12.71 -7.91 2.69
C LYS A 41 13.66 -7.18 1.74
N SER A 42 14.34 -6.15 2.24
CA SER A 42 15.39 -5.41 1.52
C SER A 42 14.95 -4.90 0.14
N TYR A 43 13.71 -4.40 0.04
CA TYR A 43 13.11 -3.99 -1.23
C TYR A 43 14.04 -3.11 -2.08
N PHE A 44 14.58 -2.02 -1.53
CA PHE A 44 15.43 -1.10 -2.30
C PHE A 44 16.76 -1.71 -2.76
N ASP A 45 17.31 -2.67 -2.02
CA ASP A 45 18.59 -3.32 -2.37
C ASP A 45 18.41 -4.45 -3.39
N THR A 46 17.20 -5.02 -3.48
CA THR A 46 16.91 -6.25 -4.23
C THR A 46 16.21 -6.01 -5.57
N ILE A 47 15.85 -4.77 -5.89
CA ILE A 47 15.31 -4.42 -7.20
C ILE A 47 16.41 -4.65 -8.26
N PRO A 48 16.13 -5.41 -9.35
CA PRO A 48 17.07 -5.52 -10.46
C PRO A 48 17.39 -4.14 -11.02
N HIS A 49 18.68 -3.80 -11.04
CA HIS A 49 19.18 -2.52 -11.53
C HIS A 49 19.52 -2.55 -13.02
N ASP A 50 19.50 -3.74 -13.61
CA ASP A 50 19.86 -4.00 -14.99
C ASP A 50 18.61 -3.84 -15.86
N LEU A 51 18.75 -3.19 -17.02
CA LEU A 51 17.68 -2.99 -18.01
C LEU A 51 17.50 -4.22 -18.93
#